data_AF-A0A1B8FI53-F1
#
_entry.id   AF-A0A1B8FI53-F1
#
_cell.length_a   1.000
_cell.length_b   1.000
_cell.length_c   1.000
_cell.angle_alpha   90.00
_cell.angle_beta   90.00
_cell.angle_gamma   90.00
#
_symmetry.space_group_name_H-M   'P 1'
#
loop_
_entity.id
_entity.type
_entity.pdbx_description
1 polymer ?
#
loop_
_entity_poly.entity_id
_entity_poly.type
_entity_poly.pdbx_seq_one_letter_code
_entity_poly.pdbx_strand_id
1 'polypeptide(L)'
;MAADNIEASFQPGLILRMSPADFVSHLRALAASAPADQHDATVAAITSQLQAHVHSSAIPPMLFSMWLPMALSHLPQLLEDVLGDKESSGVRKAGRRQLRRICRGRNWSENGWKALGGIEGIRSLFNNLSVSDVRRLVMAISVGSRNRGSAGDEAVDHLLGALTDGSSEVQRLELTDVASLLVSCSTPFIIKWLSKKPLPSFPLPALFKSLVGSRPDLARSIATGAAKVHPEVRSSLVTNLPAELIWSPAPYEPKYTRVELSPKSLPGMRFCFDLLHSLRTEPMSKASPSAKNILKFVQIAENRAIRHKRPFDDILSLVQLGLDVAALQVERLELKLSDPRLVALIRY
;
A
#
# COMPACT_ATOMS: atom_id res chain seq x y z
N MET A 1 -3.94 -22.05 -42.97
CA MET A 1 -2.61 -22.70 -42.91
C MET A 1 -1.81 -22.38 -41.64
N ALA A 2 -1.91 -21.18 -41.04
CA ALA A 2 -1.20 -20.89 -39.78
C ALA A 2 -1.82 -21.58 -38.54
N ALA A 3 -3.16 -21.64 -38.43
CA ALA A 3 -3.86 -22.19 -37.26
C ALA A 3 -3.61 -23.70 -37.03
N ASP A 4 -3.67 -24.53 -38.08
CA ASP A 4 -3.47 -25.98 -37.97
C ASP A 4 -2.05 -26.35 -37.50
N ASN A 5 -1.06 -25.51 -37.80
CA ASN A 5 0.34 -25.70 -37.43
C ASN A 5 0.61 -25.32 -35.97
N ILE A 6 -0.15 -24.34 -35.46
CA ILE A 6 -0.15 -23.98 -34.04
C ILE A 6 -0.75 -25.14 -33.24
N GLU A 7 -1.93 -25.64 -33.62
CA GLU A 7 -2.61 -26.70 -32.84
C GLU A 7 -1.78 -27.99 -32.71
N ALA A 8 -1.11 -28.42 -33.79
CA ALA A 8 -0.17 -29.55 -33.77
C ALA A 8 1.06 -29.31 -32.87
N SER A 9 1.51 -28.06 -32.76
CA SER A 9 2.69 -27.68 -31.96
C SER A 9 2.43 -27.62 -30.45
N PHE A 10 1.16 -27.69 -30.04
CA PHE A 10 0.72 -27.58 -28.64
C PHE A 10 0.12 -28.89 -28.08
N GLN A 11 0.37 -30.03 -28.73
CA GLN A 11 -0.05 -31.33 -28.21
C GLN A 11 0.44 -31.51 -26.74
N PRO A 12 -0.47 -31.70 -25.76
CA PRO A 12 -0.12 -31.67 -24.33
C PRO A 12 1.00 -32.66 -23.97
N GLY A 13 0.98 -33.86 -24.57
CA GLY A 13 2.02 -34.87 -24.36
C GLY A 13 3.42 -34.45 -24.84
N LEU A 14 3.52 -33.59 -25.86
CA LEU A 14 4.78 -33.04 -26.35
C LEU A 14 5.26 -31.92 -25.43
N ILE A 15 4.36 -31.01 -25.03
CA ILE A 15 4.66 -29.93 -24.08
C ILE A 15 5.19 -30.47 -22.76
N LEU A 16 4.55 -31.49 -22.20
CA LEU A 16 4.91 -32.05 -20.88
C LEU A 16 6.27 -32.77 -20.86
N ARG A 17 6.80 -33.14 -22.03
CA ARG A 17 8.11 -33.80 -22.16
C ARG A 17 9.26 -32.80 -22.35
N MET A 18 8.96 -31.54 -22.66
CA MET A 18 9.97 -30.50 -22.82
C MET A 18 10.54 -30.06 -21.48
N SER A 19 11.84 -29.74 -21.44
CA SER A 19 12.37 -28.99 -20.31
C SER A 19 11.79 -27.57 -20.28
N PRO A 20 11.79 -26.85 -19.14
CA PRO A 20 11.32 -25.47 -19.09
C PRO A 20 12.03 -24.53 -20.08
N ALA A 21 13.32 -24.76 -20.34
CA ALA A 21 14.10 -23.95 -21.28
C ALA A 21 13.70 -24.24 -22.74
N ASP A 22 13.48 -25.51 -23.07
CA ASP A 22 13.06 -25.94 -24.41
C ASP A 22 11.65 -25.47 -24.70
N PHE A 23 10.74 -25.59 -23.73
CA PHE A 23 9.38 -25.11 -23.85
C PHE A 23 9.34 -23.61 -24.15
N VAL A 24 10.06 -22.79 -23.37
CA VAL A 24 10.11 -21.35 -23.60
C VAL A 24 10.74 -21.02 -24.96
N SER A 25 11.78 -21.74 -25.37
CA SER A 25 12.44 -21.53 -26.67
C SER A 25 11.52 -21.91 -27.84
N HIS A 26 10.78 -22.99 -27.72
CA HIS A 26 9.75 -23.43 -28.68
C HIS A 26 8.68 -22.36 -28.86
N LEU A 27 8.13 -21.81 -27.77
CA LEU A 27 7.13 -20.75 -27.85
C LEU A 27 7.66 -19.48 -28.52
N ARG A 28 8.92 -19.10 -28.25
CA ARG A 28 9.54 -17.95 -28.93
C ARG A 28 9.71 -18.20 -30.42
N ALA A 29 10.17 -19.39 -30.80
CA ALA A 29 10.34 -19.75 -32.20
C ALA A 29 9.01 -19.72 -32.95
N LEU A 30 7.94 -20.25 -32.34
CA LEU A 30 6.59 -20.20 -32.89
C LEU A 30 6.11 -18.75 -33.10
N ALA A 31 6.22 -17.90 -32.06
CA ALA A 31 5.81 -16.50 -32.18
C ALA A 31 6.65 -15.72 -33.21
N ALA A 32 7.96 -16.00 -33.30
CA ALA A 32 8.86 -15.35 -34.26
C ALA A 32 8.67 -15.83 -35.70
N SER A 33 8.12 -17.03 -35.90
CA SER A 33 7.83 -17.57 -37.24
C SER A 33 6.61 -16.94 -37.91
N ALA A 34 5.82 -16.16 -37.16
CA ALA A 34 4.65 -15.47 -37.68
C ALA A 34 5.04 -14.29 -38.59
N PRO A 35 4.31 -14.07 -39.70
CA PRO A 35 4.39 -12.82 -40.46
C PRO A 35 4.15 -11.60 -39.56
N ALA A 36 4.81 -10.48 -39.85
CA ALA A 36 4.76 -9.27 -39.00
C ALA A 36 3.34 -8.72 -38.83
N ASP A 37 2.49 -8.83 -39.85
CA ASP A 37 1.07 -8.45 -39.86
C ASP A 37 0.17 -9.39 -39.04
N GLN A 38 0.66 -10.59 -38.69
CA GLN A 38 -0.09 -11.63 -37.98
C GLN A 38 0.52 -11.97 -36.61
N HIS A 39 1.54 -11.22 -36.19
CA HIS A 39 2.27 -11.52 -34.97
C HIS A 39 1.36 -11.46 -33.73
N ASP A 40 0.56 -10.40 -33.59
CA ASP A 40 -0.36 -10.22 -32.45
C ASP A 40 -1.46 -11.30 -32.44
N ALA A 41 -1.99 -11.64 -33.62
CA ALA A 41 -2.97 -12.72 -33.77
C ALA A 41 -2.38 -14.08 -33.38
N THR A 42 -1.11 -14.32 -33.72
CA THR A 42 -0.39 -15.56 -33.34
C THR A 42 -0.16 -15.61 -31.83
N VAL A 43 0.27 -14.50 -31.22
CA VAL A 43 0.44 -14.41 -29.76
C VAL A 43 -0.88 -14.66 -29.04
N ALA A 44 -1.98 -14.09 -29.53
CA ALA A 44 -3.31 -14.34 -29.00
C ALA A 44 -3.72 -15.82 -29.15
N ALA A 45 -3.51 -16.42 -30.32
CA ALA A 45 -3.83 -17.83 -30.57
C ALA A 45 -3.05 -18.79 -29.64
N ILE A 46 -1.73 -18.57 -29.49
CA ILE A 46 -0.91 -19.34 -28.55
C ILE A 46 -1.44 -19.20 -27.12
N THR A 47 -1.79 -17.98 -26.72
CA THR A 47 -2.31 -17.71 -25.38
C THR A 47 -3.62 -18.45 -25.12
N SER A 48 -4.58 -18.34 -26.05
CA SER A 48 -5.88 -19.03 -25.97
C SER A 48 -5.71 -20.54 -25.92
N GLN A 49 -4.81 -21.11 -26.72
CA GLN A 49 -4.59 -22.56 -26.72
C GLN A 49 -3.96 -23.06 -25.41
N LEU A 50 -2.96 -22.36 -24.89
CA LEU A 50 -2.38 -22.70 -23.59
C LEU A 50 -3.40 -22.54 -22.45
N GLN A 51 -4.30 -21.55 -22.52
CA GLN A 51 -5.40 -21.41 -21.57
C GLN A 51 -6.36 -22.61 -21.65
N ALA A 52 -6.82 -22.98 -22.85
CA ALA A 52 -7.70 -24.13 -23.05
C ALA A 52 -7.09 -25.45 -22.53
N HIS A 53 -5.78 -25.65 -22.71
CA HIS A 53 -5.08 -26.80 -22.14
C HIS A 53 -4.99 -26.75 -20.61
N VAL A 54 -4.89 -25.56 -20.01
CA VAL A 54 -4.98 -25.41 -18.55
C VAL A 54 -6.40 -25.68 -18.05
N HIS A 55 -7.43 -25.20 -18.74
CA HIS A 55 -8.84 -25.40 -18.39
C HIS A 55 -9.22 -26.88 -18.41
N SER A 56 -8.80 -27.59 -19.45
CA SER A 56 -8.97 -29.05 -19.57
C SER A 56 -8.03 -29.87 -18.68
N SER A 57 -7.20 -29.23 -17.85
CA SER A 57 -6.17 -29.88 -17.02
C SER A 57 -5.16 -30.72 -17.80
N ALA A 58 -5.04 -30.50 -19.12
CA ALA A 58 -4.08 -31.18 -19.97
C ALA A 58 -2.64 -30.71 -19.71
N ILE A 59 -2.45 -29.47 -19.25
CA ILE A 59 -1.15 -28.96 -18.79
C ILE A 59 -1.29 -28.20 -17.46
N PRO A 60 -0.23 -28.14 -16.62
CA PRO A 60 -0.27 -27.37 -15.38
C PRO A 60 -0.22 -25.85 -15.65
N PRO A 61 -0.89 -25.01 -14.83
CA PRO A 61 -0.85 -23.54 -14.96
C PRO A 61 0.54 -22.91 -14.89
N MET A 62 1.54 -23.63 -14.37
CA MET A 62 2.93 -23.17 -14.33
C MET A 62 3.47 -22.92 -15.75
N LEU A 63 3.14 -23.77 -16.72
CA LEU A 63 3.62 -23.63 -18.10
C LEU A 63 3.01 -22.39 -18.76
N PHE A 64 1.71 -22.16 -18.58
CA PHE A 64 1.08 -20.89 -18.99
C PHE A 64 1.78 -19.68 -18.37
N SER A 65 2.19 -19.76 -17.10
CA SER A 65 2.89 -18.66 -16.43
C SER A 65 4.30 -18.36 -16.98
N MET A 66 4.93 -19.32 -17.67
CA MET A 66 6.20 -19.12 -18.37
C MET A 66 6.02 -18.38 -19.70
N TRP A 67 4.90 -18.62 -20.39
CA TRP A 67 4.54 -17.94 -21.63
C TRP A 67 4.17 -16.47 -21.41
N LEU A 68 3.35 -16.22 -20.38
CA LEU A 68 2.67 -14.94 -20.18
C LEU A 68 3.58 -13.68 -20.21
N PRO A 69 4.80 -13.65 -19.65
CA PRO A 69 5.68 -12.49 -19.78
C PRO A 69 5.99 -12.09 -21.23
N MET A 70 6.13 -13.07 -22.12
CA MET A 70 6.44 -12.83 -23.54
C MET A 70 5.18 -12.39 -24.29
N ALA A 71 4.04 -13.01 -24.00
CA ALA A 71 2.76 -12.58 -24.57
C ALA A 71 2.48 -11.10 -24.27
N LEU A 72 2.66 -10.70 -23.00
CA LEU A 72 2.36 -9.34 -22.54
C LEU A 72 3.35 -8.29 -23.03
N SER A 73 4.55 -8.66 -23.53
CA SER A 73 5.44 -7.68 -24.17
C SER A 73 4.99 -7.29 -25.57
N HIS A 74 4.17 -8.12 -26.22
CA HIS A 74 3.62 -7.87 -27.55
C HIS A 74 2.17 -7.38 -27.46
N LEU A 75 1.34 -8.06 -26.66
CA LEU A 75 -0.08 -7.78 -26.53
C LEU A 75 -0.47 -7.57 -25.05
N PRO A 76 -0.18 -6.38 -24.47
CA PRO A 76 -0.48 -6.07 -23.07
C PRO A 76 -1.95 -6.26 -22.68
N GLN A 77 -2.89 -6.05 -23.62
CA GLN A 77 -4.34 -6.13 -23.40
C GLN A 77 -4.79 -7.51 -22.91
N LEU A 78 -4.04 -8.58 -23.23
CA LEU A 78 -4.30 -9.93 -22.74
C LEU A 78 -4.30 -10.02 -21.20
N LEU A 79 -3.69 -9.05 -20.52
CA LEU A 79 -3.64 -9.06 -19.05
C LEU A 79 -5.04 -8.98 -18.43
N GLU A 80 -5.97 -8.23 -19.03
CA GLU A 80 -7.34 -8.15 -18.55
C GLU A 80 -8.03 -9.52 -18.62
N ASP A 81 -7.97 -10.17 -19.79
CA ASP A 81 -8.55 -11.50 -20.02
C ASP A 81 -7.99 -12.55 -19.06
N VAL A 82 -6.66 -12.55 -18.86
CA VAL A 82 -5.99 -13.51 -17.97
C VAL A 82 -6.34 -13.27 -16.50
N LEU A 83 -6.55 -12.02 -16.09
CA LEU A 83 -7.00 -11.69 -14.73
C LEU A 83 -8.49 -12.03 -14.53
N GLY A 84 -9.30 -11.88 -15.57
CA GLY A 84 -10.73 -12.16 -15.61
C GLY A 84 -11.10 -13.62 -15.88
N ASP A 85 -10.11 -14.49 -16.14
CA ASP A 85 -10.30 -15.90 -16.46
C ASP A 85 -11.24 -16.59 -15.47
N LYS A 86 -12.38 -17.10 -15.96
CA LYS A 86 -13.45 -17.65 -15.10
C LYS A 86 -13.15 -19.07 -14.63
N GLU A 87 -12.38 -19.83 -15.40
CA GLU A 87 -12.25 -21.28 -15.24
C GLU A 87 -11.06 -21.70 -14.37
N SER A 88 -9.94 -20.97 -14.42
CA SER A 88 -8.69 -21.35 -13.75
C SER A 88 -8.14 -20.26 -12.82
N SER A 89 -8.18 -20.56 -11.52
CA SER A 89 -7.49 -19.75 -10.51
C SER A 89 -5.96 -19.70 -10.73
N GLY A 90 -5.41 -20.69 -11.43
CA GLY A 90 -4.00 -20.76 -11.82
C GLY A 90 -3.64 -19.72 -12.89
N VAL A 91 -4.49 -19.55 -13.90
CA VAL A 91 -4.38 -18.52 -14.94
C VAL A 91 -4.46 -17.13 -14.28
N ARG A 92 -5.49 -16.89 -13.45
CA ARG A 92 -5.60 -15.63 -12.68
C ARG A 92 -4.39 -15.36 -11.79
N LYS A 93 -3.82 -16.41 -11.17
CA LYS A 93 -2.59 -16.29 -10.34
C LYS A 93 -1.37 -15.91 -11.19
N ALA A 94 -1.25 -16.41 -12.42
CA ALA A 94 -0.21 -16.00 -13.36
C ALA A 94 -0.37 -14.53 -13.76
N GLY A 95 -1.60 -14.10 -14.11
CA GLY A 95 -1.93 -12.70 -14.37
C GLY A 95 -1.51 -11.77 -13.24
N ARG A 96 -1.91 -12.07 -11.99
CA ARG A 96 -1.53 -11.27 -10.80
C ARG A 96 -0.02 -11.22 -10.56
N ARG A 97 0.74 -12.25 -10.94
CA ARG A 97 2.21 -12.22 -10.85
C ARG A 97 2.79 -11.24 -11.86
N GLN A 98 2.30 -11.22 -13.10
CA GLN A 98 2.76 -10.25 -14.09
C GLN A 98 2.31 -8.85 -13.76
N LEU A 99 1.06 -8.67 -13.33
CA LEU A 99 0.55 -7.39 -12.85
C LEU A 99 1.51 -6.78 -11.82
N ARG A 100 1.89 -7.53 -10.78
CA ARG A 100 2.87 -7.06 -9.77
C ARG A 100 4.22 -6.63 -10.37
N ARG A 101 4.68 -7.27 -11.44
CA ARG A 101 5.93 -6.90 -12.11
C ARG A 101 5.76 -5.60 -12.90
N ILE A 102 4.70 -5.49 -13.69
CA ILE A 102 4.38 -4.31 -14.50
C ILE A 102 4.16 -3.10 -13.59
N CYS A 103 3.42 -3.31 -12.51
CA CYS A 103 3.18 -2.37 -11.40
C CYS A 103 4.45 -1.84 -10.72
N ARG A 104 5.62 -2.48 -10.87
CA ARG A 104 6.90 -2.00 -10.33
C ARG A 104 7.72 -1.22 -11.37
N GLY A 105 7.31 -1.25 -12.63
CA GLY A 105 7.94 -0.50 -13.72
C GLY A 105 7.53 0.97 -13.69
N ARG A 106 8.40 1.84 -14.19
CA ARG A 106 8.16 3.29 -14.27
C ARG A 106 7.03 3.64 -15.25
N ASN A 107 6.77 2.79 -16.25
CA ASN A 107 5.77 3.04 -17.30
C ASN A 107 4.41 2.39 -16.97
N TRP A 108 4.09 2.22 -15.68
CA TRP A 108 2.86 1.59 -15.23
C TRP A 108 1.60 2.30 -15.76
N SER A 109 1.55 3.63 -15.65
CA SER A 109 0.40 4.44 -16.07
C SER A 109 0.17 4.39 -17.58
N GLU A 110 1.24 4.32 -18.37
CA GLU A 110 1.16 4.33 -19.84
C GLU A 110 0.82 2.95 -20.40
N ASN A 111 1.49 1.90 -19.90
CA ASN A 111 1.42 0.57 -20.52
C ASN A 111 0.54 -0.39 -19.71
N GLY A 112 0.71 -0.44 -18.39
CA GLY A 112 0.01 -1.40 -17.53
C GLY A 112 -1.43 -1.00 -17.23
N TRP A 113 -1.66 0.28 -16.97
CA TRP A 113 -2.99 0.81 -16.64
C TRP A 113 -3.93 0.80 -17.84
N LYS A 114 -3.46 1.29 -18.98
CA LYS A 114 -4.25 1.29 -20.22
C LYS A 114 -4.54 -0.12 -20.73
N ALA A 115 -3.59 -1.05 -20.57
CA ALA A 115 -3.78 -2.44 -20.93
C ALA A 115 -4.88 -3.15 -20.12
N LEU A 116 -5.23 -2.64 -18.94
CA LEU A 116 -6.33 -3.15 -18.12
C LEU A 116 -7.66 -2.42 -18.37
N GLY A 117 -7.79 -1.68 -19.48
CA GLY A 117 -8.97 -0.85 -19.75
C GLY A 117 -9.10 0.34 -18.79
N GLY A 118 -8.02 0.74 -18.11
CA GLY A 118 -8.02 1.81 -17.13
C GLY A 118 -8.89 1.50 -15.90
N ILE A 119 -9.61 2.52 -15.41
CA ILE A 119 -10.47 2.37 -14.23
C ILE A 119 -11.63 1.42 -14.52
N GLU A 120 -12.24 1.55 -15.70
CA GLU A 120 -13.44 0.78 -16.04
C GLU A 120 -13.15 -0.72 -16.24
N GLY A 121 -12.02 -1.08 -16.86
CA GLY A 121 -11.64 -2.50 -16.94
C GLY A 121 -11.32 -3.10 -15.57
N ILE A 122 -10.68 -2.34 -14.66
CA ILE A 122 -10.49 -2.81 -13.27
C ILE A 122 -11.83 -2.95 -12.52
N ARG A 123 -12.78 -2.03 -12.72
CA ARG A 123 -14.13 -2.16 -12.15
C ARG A 123 -14.87 -3.38 -12.69
N SER A 124 -14.80 -3.62 -14.00
CA SER A 124 -15.33 -4.81 -14.64
C SER A 124 -14.74 -6.09 -14.02
N LEU A 125 -13.41 -6.14 -13.84
CA LEU A 125 -12.74 -7.25 -13.15
C LEU A 125 -13.25 -7.41 -11.71
N PHE A 126 -13.45 -6.33 -10.96
CA PHE A 126 -13.93 -6.40 -9.58
C PHE A 126 -15.37 -6.93 -9.49
N ASN A 127 -16.22 -6.60 -10.47
CA ASN A 127 -17.59 -7.07 -10.54
C ASN A 127 -17.70 -8.56 -10.93
N ASN A 128 -16.77 -9.03 -11.75
CA ASN A 128 -16.76 -10.38 -12.31
C ASN A 128 -16.00 -11.40 -11.45
N LEU A 129 -15.13 -10.96 -10.54
CA LEU A 129 -14.32 -11.82 -9.68
C LEU A 129 -14.94 -12.04 -8.29
N SER A 130 -14.55 -13.14 -7.65
CA SER A 130 -14.86 -13.37 -6.23
C SER A 130 -14.14 -12.36 -5.33
N VAL A 131 -14.70 -12.05 -4.16
CA VAL A 131 -14.06 -11.15 -3.16
C VAL A 131 -12.63 -11.59 -2.82
N SER A 132 -12.37 -12.90 -2.73
CA SER A 132 -11.04 -13.45 -2.48
C SER A 132 -10.04 -13.08 -3.59
N ASP A 133 -10.46 -13.15 -4.85
CA ASP A 133 -9.62 -12.79 -5.99
C ASP A 133 -9.46 -11.28 -6.13
N VAL A 134 -10.50 -10.50 -5.82
CA VAL A 134 -10.39 -9.03 -5.79
C VAL A 134 -9.40 -8.57 -4.71
N ARG A 135 -9.43 -9.14 -3.51
CA ARG A 135 -8.41 -8.86 -2.46
C ARG A 135 -7.00 -9.12 -2.95
N ARG A 136 -6.78 -10.23 -3.66
CA ARG A 136 -5.46 -10.56 -4.23
C ARG A 136 -5.06 -9.62 -5.36
N LEU A 137 -6.02 -9.13 -6.13
CA LEU A 137 -5.81 -8.16 -7.20
C LEU A 137 -5.45 -6.78 -6.64
N VAL A 138 -6.21 -6.30 -5.65
CA VAL A 138 -5.91 -5.09 -4.87
C VAL A 138 -4.49 -5.16 -4.29
N MET A 139 -4.12 -6.28 -3.66
CA MET A 139 -2.76 -6.47 -3.14
C MET A 139 -1.68 -6.47 -4.23
N ALA A 140 -1.99 -6.97 -5.43
CA ALA A 140 -1.07 -6.90 -6.56
C ALA A 140 -0.84 -5.45 -7.02
N ILE A 141 -1.90 -4.64 -7.03
CA ILE A 141 -1.85 -3.21 -7.36
C ILE A 141 -1.22 -2.39 -6.23
N SER A 142 -1.35 -2.75 -4.96
CA SER A 142 -0.73 -1.95 -3.88
C SER A 142 0.78 -2.15 -3.77
N VAL A 143 1.29 -3.38 -3.96
CA VAL A 143 2.71 -3.75 -3.76
C VAL A 143 3.70 -3.03 -4.70
N GLY A 144 3.24 -2.46 -5.81
CA GLY A 144 4.14 -1.79 -6.77
C GLY A 144 4.35 -0.29 -6.55
N SER A 145 3.73 0.33 -5.53
CA SER A 145 3.63 1.79 -5.41
C SER A 145 4.95 2.56 -5.40
N ARG A 146 6.01 2.02 -4.79
CA ARG A 146 7.25 2.78 -4.56
C ARG A 146 8.00 3.26 -5.82
N ASN A 147 7.73 2.67 -6.99
CA ASN A 147 8.52 2.91 -8.21
C ASN A 147 7.71 3.45 -9.40
N ARG A 148 6.44 3.81 -9.20
CA ARG A 148 5.53 4.15 -10.31
C ARG A 148 5.60 5.58 -10.81
N GLY A 149 6.21 6.47 -10.04
CA GLY A 149 6.16 7.91 -10.32
C GLY A 149 4.77 8.51 -10.11
N SER A 150 4.66 9.83 -10.29
CA SER A 150 3.44 10.60 -10.00
C SER A 150 2.22 10.10 -10.79
N ALA A 151 2.38 9.86 -12.09
CA ALA A 151 1.28 9.41 -12.95
C ALA A 151 0.71 8.05 -12.50
N GLY A 152 1.54 7.18 -11.96
CA GLY A 152 1.07 5.89 -11.44
C GLY A 152 0.43 5.98 -10.07
N ASP A 153 0.83 6.95 -9.24
CA ASP A 153 0.16 7.25 -7.97
C ASP A 153 -1.23 7.86 -8.22
N GLU A 154 -1.34 8.80 -9.17
CA GLU A 154 -2.62 9.41 -9.60
C GLU A 154 -3.60 8.37 -10.16
N ALA A 155 -3.12 7.38 -10.92
CA ALA A 155 -3.97 6.29 -11.38
C ALA A 155 -4.59 5.49 -10.22
N VAL A 156 -3.83 5.26 -9.13
CA VAL A 156 -4.33 4.59 -7.93
C VAL A 156 -5.28 5.49 -7.14
N ASP A 157 -5.01 6.80 -7.10
CA ASP A 157 -5.92 7.79 -6.51
C ASP A 157 -7.30 7.75 -7.18
N HIS A 158 -7.33 7.80 -8.50
CA HIS A 158 -8.58 7.74 -9.27
C HIS A 158 -9.32 6.42 -9.06
N LEU A 159 -8.61 5.29 -9.00
CA LEU A 159 -9.22 4.00 -8.70
C LEU A 159 -9.82 3.97 -7.31
N LEU A 160 -9.09 4.40 -6.29
CA LEU A 160 -9.60 4.39 -4.92
C LEU A 160 -10.79 5.36 -4.77
N GLY A 161 -10.74 6.52 -5.44
CA GLY A 161 -11.88 7.42 -5.57
C GLY A 161 -13.10 6.70 -6.17
N ALA A 162 -12.95 6.13 -7.36
CA ALA A 162 -14.04 5.43 -8.06
C ALA A 162 -14.61 4.24 -7.26
N LEU A 163 -13.80 3.57 -6.43
CA LEU A 163 -14.26 2.46 -5.59
C LEU A 163 -14.96 2.91 -4.31
N THR A 164 -14.67 4.12 -3.82
CA THR A 164 -15.22 4.64 -2.56
C THR A 164 -16.28 5.71 -2.74
N ASP A 165 -16.44 6.24 -3.95
CA ASP A 165 -17.56 7.09 -4.32
C ASP A 165 -18.85 6.25 -4.27
N GLY A 166 -19.82 6.68 -3.46
CA GLY A 166 -21.04 5.92 -3.14
C GLY A 166 -21.97 5.60 -4.32
N SER A 167 -21.59 5.99 -5.54
CA SER A 167 -22.22 5.62 -6.82
C SER A 167 -21.61 4.37 -7.45
N SER A 168 -20.57 3.77 -6.85
CA SER A 168 -19.90 2.60 -7.41
C SER A 168 -20.78 1.36 -7.29
N GLU A 169 -21.08 0.72 -8.43
CA GLU A 169 -21.75 -0.60 -8.50
C GLU A 169 -20.92 -1.72 -7.86
N VAL A 170 -19.64 -1.47 -7.55
CA VAL A 170 -18.74 -2.38 -6.84
C VAL A 170 -19.06 -2.42 -5.33
N GLN A 171 -20.34 -2.59 -4.97
CA GLN A 171 -20.83 -2.59 -3.58
C GLN A 171 -20.39 -3.82 -2.75
N ARG A 172 -19.69 -4.78 -3.36
CA ARG A 172 -19.25 -6.02 -2.69
C ARG A 172 -17.97 -5.89 -1.88
N LEU A 173 -17.23 -4.78 -2.02
CA LEU A 173 -15.95 -4.61 -1.34
C LEU A 173 -16.10 -3.81 -0.06
N GLU A 174 -15.63 -4.40 1.03
CA GLU A 174 -15.50 -3.68 2.29
C GLU A 174 -14.34 -2.69 2.19
N LEU A 175 -14.41 -1.61 2.97
CA LEU A 175 -13.31 -0.63 3.06
C LEU A 175 -11.98 -1.29 3.47
N THR A 176 -12.04 -2.38 4.23
CA THR A 176 -10.88 -3.19 4.59
C THR A 176 -10.18 -3.80 3.39
N ASP A 177 -10.92 -4.13 2.34
CA ASP A 177 -10.42 -4.81 1.15
C ASP A 177 -9.60 -3.87 0.28
N VAL A 178 -9.98 -2.59 0.25
CA VAL A 178 -9.32 -1.53 -0.53
C VAL A 178 -8.33 -0.71 0.28
N ALA A 179 -8.25 -0.88 1.61
CA ALA A 179 -7.36 -0.13 2.50
C ALA A 179 -5.88 -0.19 2.08
N SER A 180 -5.44 -1.31 1.49
CA SER A 180 -4.06 -1.43 1.00
C SER A 180 -3.76 -0.51 -0.20
N LEU A 181 -4.76 -0.14 -1.01
CA LEU A 181 -4.60 0.83 -2.10
C LEU A 181 -4.34 2.23 -1.56
N LEU A 182 -4.95 2.61 -0.42
CA LEU A 182 -4.76 3.94 0.17
C LEU A 182 -3.29 4.21 0.47
N VAL A 183 -2.52 3.21 0.90
CA VAL A 183 -1.08 3.38 1.17
C VAL A 183 -0.26 3.58 -0.12
N SER A 184 -0.83 3.20 -1.25
CA SER A 184 -0.25 3.30 -2.58
C SER A 184 -0.70 4.55 -3.34
N CYS A 185 -1.58 5.36 -2.76
CA CYS A 185 -2.01 6.65 -3.29
C CYS A 185 -0.93 7.74 -3.13
N SER A 186 -1.12 8.83 -3.85
CA SER A 186 -0.28 10.03 -3.74
C SER A 186 -0.39 10.66 -2.34
N THR A 187 0.65 11.39 -1.90
CA THR A 187 0.61 12.10 -0.60
C THR A 187 -0.61 13.03 -0.48
N PRO A 188 -0.90 13.89 -1.48
CA PRO A 188 -2.04 14.81 -1.39
C PRO A 188 -3.37 14.07 -1.25
N PHE A 189 -3.54 12.96 -1.98
CA PHE A 189 -4.75 12.15 -1.89
C PHE A 189 -4.90 11.51 -0.52
N ILE A 190 -3.85 10.89 0.03
CA ILE A 190 -3.89 10.28 1.36
C ILE A 190 -4.28 11.30 2.42
N ILE A 191 -3.68 12.50 2.39
CA ILE A 191 -3.98 13.57 3.35
C ILE A 191 -5.45 14.01 3.20
N LYS A 192 -5.92 14.24 1.97
CA LYS A 192 -7.32 14.61 1.69
C LYS A 192 -8.31 13.52 2.12
N TRP A 193 -7.93 12.25 1.99
CA TRP A 193 -8.77 11.13 2.41
C TRP A 193 -8.84 11.04 3.94
N LEU A 194 -7.69 11.15 4.62
CA LEU A 194 -7.57 11.10 6.08
C LEU A 194 -8.03 12.37 6.81
N SER A 195 -8.28 13.47 6.09
CA SER A 195 -8.86 14.69 6.68
C SER A 195 -10.35 14.53 6.98
N LYS A 196 -11.03 13.58 6.31
CA LYS A 196 -12.41 13.21 6.60
C LYS A 196 -12.48 12.42 7.92
N LYS A 197 -13.62 12.53 8.61
CA LYS A 197 -13.87 11.70 9.81
C LYS A 197 -13.82 10.23 9.41
N PRO A 198 -12.99 9.40 10.07
CA PRO A 198 -12.91 7.99 9.73
C PRO A 198 -14.24 7.30 10.05
N LEU A 199 -14.64 6.36 9.19
CA LEU A 199 -15.79 5.51 9.47
C LEU A 199 -15.45 4.56 10.64
N PRO A 200 -16.39 4.26 11.55
CA PRO A 200 -16.14 3.37 12.68
C PRO A 200 -15.61 1.98 12.29
N SER A 201 -16.02 1.48 11.12
CA SER A 201 -15.61 0.19 10.56
C SER A 201 -14.24 0.22 9.87
N PHE A 202 -13.62 1.38 9.69
CA PHE A 202 -12.38 1.48 8.93
C PHE A 202 -11.18 0.98 9.73
N PRO A 203 -10.31 0.10 9.17
CA PRO A 203 -9.21 -0.54 9.91
C PRO A 203 -7.99 0.38 10.05
N LEU A 204 -8.14 1.51 10.76
CA LEU A 204 -7.05 2.48 10.99
C LEU A 204 -5.75 1.84 11.49
N PRO A 205 -5.73 0.90 12.47
CA PRO A 205 -4.48 0.31 12.94
C PRO A 205 -3.71 -0.45 11.86
N ALA A 206 -4.42 -1.23 11.02
CA ALA A 206 -3.79 -2.00 9.95
C ALA A 206 -3.26 -1.08 8.84
N LEU A 207 -4.03 -0.04 8.49
CA LEU A 207 -3.59 0.99 7.55
C LEU A 207 -2.31 1.66 8.06
N PHE A 208 -2.28 2.11 9.31
CA PHE A 208 -1.12 2.81 9.83
C PHE A 208 0.10 1.92 9.97
N LYS A 209 -0.05 0.65 10.32
CA LYS A 209 1.07 -0.30 10.31
C LYS A 209 1.70 -0.39 8.92
N SER A 210 0.88 -0.44 7.87
CA SER A 210 1.35 -0.41 6.50
C SER A 210 1.98 0.94 6.13
N LEU A 211 1.34 2.06 6.49
CA LEU A 211 1.81 3.42 6.22
C LEU A 211 3.16 3.71 6.87
N VAL A 212 3.37 3.33 8.13
CA VAL A 212 4.65 3.53 8.84
C VAL A 212 5.76 2.70 8.21
N GLY A 213 5.45 1.48 7.75
CA GLY A 213 6.42 0.61 7.08
C GLY A 213 6.75 1.06 5.65
N SER A 214 5.84 1.74 4.95
CA SER A 214 6.01 2.13 3.56
C SER A 214 6.40 3.59 3.34
N ARG A 215 5.88 4.50 4.16
CA ARG A 215 5.97 5.96 4.05
C ARG A 215 6.17 6.59 5.43
N PRO A 216 7.29 6.28 6.11
CA PRO A 216 7.55 6.76 7.47
C PRO A 216 7.63 8.29 7.57
N ASP A 217 8.03 8.98 6.50
CA ASP A 217 8.03 10.43 6.35
C ASP A 217 6.62 11.02 6.48
N LEU A 218 5.65 10.48 5.74
CA LEU A 218 4.26 10.90 5.79
C LEU A 218 3.63 10.56 7.15
N ALA A 219 3.88 9.36 7.66
CA ALA A 219 3.36 8.94 8.98
C ALA A 219 3.88 9.87 10.09
N ARG A 220 5.17 10.21 10.10
CA ARG A 220 5.73 11.17 11.06
C ARG A 220 5.16 12.57 10.87
N SER A 221 4.98 13.02 9.62
CA SER A 221 4.35 14.32 9.32
C SER A 221 2.90 14.39 9.82
N ILE A 222 2.15 13.29 9.76
CA ILE A 222 0.80 13.19 10.35
C ILE A 222 0.89 13.26 11.87
N ALA A 223 1.77 12.45 12.48
CA ALA A 223 1.92 12.39 13.94
C ALA A 223 2.29 13.76 14.56
N THR A 224 3.20 14.51 13.93
CA THR A 224 3.58 15.87 14.36
C THR A 224 2.56 16.93 13.96
N GLY A 225 1.47 16.60 13.26
CA GLY A 225 0.46 17.58 12.84
C GLY A 225 0.89 18.47 11.66
N ALA A 226 2.05 18.22 11.06
CA ALA A 226 2.52 18.93 9.88
C ALA A 226 1.70 18.60 8.63
N ALA A 227 1.20 17.36 8.54
CA ALA A 227 0.13 17.01 7.62
C ALA A 227 -1.21 17.13 8.36
N LYS A 228 -2.08 18.04 7.87
CA LYS A 228 -3.40 18.28 8.49
C LYS A 228 -4.37 17.16 8.09
N VAL A 229 -4.72 16.32 9.07
CA VAL A 229 -5.69 15.22 8.95
C VAL A 229 -6.71 15.29 10.09
N HIS A 230 -7.72 14.42 10.08
CA HIS A 230 -8.72 14.38 11.15
C HIS A 230 -8.06 14.10 12.52
N PRO A 231 -8.46 14.78 13.63
CA PRO A 231 -7.83 14.59 14.93
C PRO A 231 -7.82 13.14 15.45
N GLU A 232 -8.87 12.36 15.18
CA GLU A 232 -8.96 10.93 15.54
C GLU A 232 -7.91 10.09 14.80
N VAL A 233 -7.63 10.40 13.53
CA VAL A 233 -6.60 9.74 12.72
C VAL A 233 -5.23 9.98 13.33
N ARG A 234 -4.91 11.24 13.63
CA ARG A 234 -3.64 11.62 14.26
C ARG A 234 -3.48 10.96 15.63
N SER A 235 -4.53 11.00 16.47
CA SER A 235 -4.53 10.39 17.80
C SER A 235 -4.34 8.88 17.75
N SER A 236 -5.06 8.19 16.86
CA SER A 236 -4.92 6.75 16.66
C SER A 236 -3.51 6.36 16.23
N LEU A 237 -2.88 7.13 15.33
CA LEU A 237 -1.51 6.87 14.90
C LEU A 237 -0.51 7.02 16.04
N VAL A 238 -0.58 8.14 16.78
CA VAL A 238 0.35 8.46 17.89
C VAL A 238 0.20 7.49 19.06
N THR A 239 -1.03 7.06 19.35
CA THR A 239 -1.31 6.17 20.49
C THR A 239 -0.91 4.73 20.21
N ASN A 240 -1.16 4.24 18.99
CA ASN A 240 -1.03 2.81 18.69
C ASN A 240 0.36 2.41 18.15
N LEU A 241 1.08 3.33 17.49
CA LEU A 241 2.35 3.00 16.79
C LEU A 241 3.54 3.90 17.16
N PRO A 242 3.75 4.28 18.44
CA PRO A 242 4.86 5.15 18.80
C PRO A 242 6.22 4.48 18.58
N ALA A 243 6.32 3.17 18.82
CA ALA A 243 7.55 2.42 18.68
C ALA A 243 8.00 2.35 17.22
N GLU A 244 7.09 2.17 16.28
CA GLU A 244 7.40 2.08 14.85
C GLU A 244 7.81 3.46 14.28
N LEU A 245 7.15 4.54 14.72
CA LEU A 245 7.49 5.91 14.33
C LEU A 245 8.87 6.33 14.85
N ILE A 246 9.17 6.08 16.13
CA ILE A 246 10.46 6.38 16.75
C ILE A 246 11.53 5.38 16.26
N TRP A 247 11.16 4.11 16.10
CA TRP A 247 11.79 2.96 15.43
C TRP A 247 12.40 3.21 14.06
N SER A 248 11.71 4.00 13.23
CA SER A 248 12.08 4.08 11.83
C SER A 248 13.51 4.64 11.64
N PRO A 249 14.35 3.99 10.82
CA PRO A 249 15.69 4.49 10.49
C PRO A 249 15.65 5.60 9.43
N ALA A 250 14.49 5.87 8.83
CA ALA A 250 14.36 6.90 7.80
C ALA A 250 14.82 8.26 8.36
N PRO A 251 15.56 9.06 7.58
CA PRO A 251 15.93 10.42 7.97
C PRO A 251 14.72 11.23 8.41
N TYR A 252 14.93 12.15 9.34
CA TYR A 252 13.88 13.05 9.82
C TYR A 252 14.45 14.43 10.06
N GLU A 253 13.82 15.42 9.44
CA GLU A 253 14.08 16.83 9.64
C GLU A 253 12.96 17.41 10.50
N PRO A 254 13.26 17.91 11.70
CA PRO A 254 12.29 18.60 12.55
C PRO A 254 11.65 19.80 11.85
N LYS A 255 10.33 19.94 11.99
CA LYS A 255 9.56 21.00 11.32
C LYS A 255 9.19 22.16 12.25
N TYR A 256 8.95 21.86 13.52
CA TYR A 256 8.49 22.83 14.51
C TYR A 256 9.59 23.31 15.43
N THR A 257 10.73 22.62 15.42
CA THR A 257 11.86 22.98 16.25
C THR A 257 13.15 23.03 15.47
N ARG A 258 13.86 24.15 15.60
CA ARG A 258 15.31 24.19 15.37
C ARG A 258 15.97 23.53 16.58
N VAL A 259 15.86 22.22 16.72
CA VAL A 259 16.50 21.56 17.88
C VAL A 259 18.01 21.57 17.66
N GLU A 260 18.76 22.13 18.61
CA GLU A 260 20.21 21.99 18.72
C GLU A 260 20.58 20.57 19.21
N LEU A 261 20.00 19.54 18.61
CA LEU A 261 20.45 18.18 18.86
C LEU A 261 21.77 17.96 18.18
N SER A 262 22.60 17.11 18.79
CA SER A 262 23.84 16.69 18.18
C SER A 262 23.61 16.22 16.73
N PRO A 263 24.54 16.48 15.80
CA PRO A 263 24.54 15.86 14.47
C PRO A 263 24.47 14.32 14.55
N LYS A 264 24.92 13.73 15.67
CA LYS A 264 24.89 12.29 15.94
C LYS A 264 23.54 11.79 16.48
N SER A 265 22.56 12.65 16.72
CA SER A 265 21.23 12.23 17.19
C SER A 265 20.52 11.32 16.20
N LEU A 266 19.82 10.31 16.71
CA LEU A 266 19.05 9.38 15.86
C LEU A 266 17.85 10.08 15.22
N PRO A 267 17.43 9.70 14.01
CA PRO A 267 16.22 10.25 13.38
C PRO A 267 14.96 10.12 14.25
N GLY A 268 14.82 8.97 14.92
CA GLY A 268 13.71 8.73 15.86
C GLY A 268 13.69 9.66 17.06
N MET A 269 14.87 10.07 17.53
CA MET A 269 15.01 11.00 18.64
C MET A 269 14.60 12.42 18.21
N ARG A 270 15.12 12.87 17.07
CA ARG A 270 14.72 14.14 16.45
C ARG A 270 13.21 14.22 16.21
N PHE A 271 12.62 13.13 15.73
CA PHE A 271 11.18 12.99 15.59
C PHE A 271 10.44 13.09 16.94
N CYS A 272 10.94 12.42 17.98
CA CYS A 272 10.31 12.44 19.30
C CYS A 272 10.29 13.86 19.89
N PHE A 273 11.38 14.64 19.75
CA PHE A 273 11.40 16.05 20.13
C PHE A 273 10.32 16.85 19.39
N ASP A 274 10.30 16.75 18.06
CA ASP A 274 9.36 17.50 17.23
C ASP A 274 7.90 17.11 17.52
N LEU A 275 7.64 15.83 17.84
CA LEU A 275 6.34 15.35 18.30
C LEU A 275 5.94 15.97 19.65
N LEU A 276 6.84 15.98 20.63
CA LEU A 276 6.57 16.56 21.96
C LEU A 276 6.30 18.07 21.87
N HIS A 277 7.08 18.79 21.05
CA HIS A 277 6.83 20.20 20.76
C HIS A 277 5.47 20.42 20.11
N SER A 278 5.11 19.62 19.12
CA SER A 278 3.80 19.69 18.49
C SER A 278 2.65 19.43 19.47
N LEU A 279 2.79 18.48 20.39
CA LEU A 279 1.78 18.21 21.42
C LEU A 279 1.65 19.34 22.45
N ARG A 280 2.72 20.11 22.67
CA ARG A 280 2.71 21.31 23.51
C ARG A 280 1.95 22.46 22.84
N THR A 281 2.21 22.71 21.56
CA THR A 281 1.69 23.88 20.81
C THR A 281 0.30 23.66 20.20
N GLU A 282 0.04 22.48 19.65
CA GLU A 282 -1.25 22.10 19.07
C GLU A 282 -1.80 20.85 19.79
N PRO A 283 -2.47 21.03 20.94
CA PRO A 283 -3.08 19.92 21.65
C PRO A 283 -4.10 19.24 20.73
N MET A 284 -3.94 17.94 20.48
CA MET A 284 -5.04 17.16 19.91
C MET A 284 -6.24 17.32 20.84
N SER A 285 -7.45 17.47 20.31
CA SER A 285 -8.65 17.83 21.09
C SER A 285 -9.06 16.74 22.12
N LYS A 286 -10.28 16.20 22.12
CA LYS A 286 -10.71 15.18 23.12
C LYS A 286 -9.87 13.88 23.12
N ALA A 287 -8.86 13.77 22.24
CA ALA A 287 -8.03 12.58 22.00
C ALA A 287 -6.51 12.84 22.16
N SER A 288 -6.10 13.82 22.98
CA SER A 288 -4.68 14.03 23.33
C SER A 288 -4.07 12.79 24.02
N PRO A 289 -2.79 12.46 23.79
CA PRO A 289 -2.12 11.39 24.52
C PRO A 289 -2.08 11.74 26.01
N SER A 290 -2.34 10.75 26.88
CA SER A 290 -2.20 10.93 28.32
C SER A 290 -0.74 11.20 28.72
N ALA A 291 -0.53 11.77 29.91
CA ALA A 291 0.81 11.93 30.49
C ALA A 291 1.60 10.60 30.47
N LYS A 292 0.94 9.48 30.80
CA LYS A 292 1.53 8.13 30.71
C LYS A 292 1.98 7.76 29.29
N ASN A 293 1.19 8.10 28.27
CA ASN A 293 1.57 7.85 26.87
C ASN A 293 2.76 8.72 26.45
N ILE A 294 2.80 9.98 26.87
CA ILE A 294 3.93 10.89 26.62
C ILE A 294 5.23 10.33 27.21
N LEU A 295 5.20 9.91 28.47
CA LEU A 295 6.35 9.30 29.13
C LEU A 295 6.79 7.99 28.45
N LYS A 296 5.83 7.20 27.93
CA LYS A 296 6.13 6.01 27.12
C LYS A 296 6.88 6.38 25.83
N PHE A 297 6.54 7.49 25.16
CA PHE A 297 7.26 7.93 23.96
C PHE A 297 8.72 8.26 24.28
N VAL A 298 8.94 9.01 25.36
CA VAL A 298 10.27 9.37 25.88
C VAL A 298 11.08 8.12 26.18
N GLN A 299 10.51 7.18 26.93
CA GLN A 299 11.16 5.92 27.30
C GLN A 299 11.56 5.08 26.07
N ILE A 300 10.71 5.04 25.03
CA ILE A 300 11.01 4.33 23.77
C ILE A 300 12.23 4.96 23.06
N ALA A 301 12.28 6.29 22.99
CA ALA A 301 13.35 7.02 22.34
C ALA A 301 14.66 6.96 23.15
N GLU A 302 14.59 7.13 24.48
CA GLU A 302 15.69 7.00 25.43
C GLU A 302 16.35 5.63 25.32
N ASN A 303 15.56 4.55 25.47
CA ASN A 303 16.08 3.18 25.37
C ASN A 303 16.81 2.94 24.05
N ARG A 304 16.31 3.52 22.96
CA ARG A 304 16.98 3.42 21.65
C ARG A 304 18.28 4.22 21.62
N ALA A 305 18.30 5.43 22.18
CA ALA A 305 19.49 6.28 22.24
C ALA A 305 20.60 5.64 23.08
N ILE A 306 20.26 5.08 24.26
CA ILE A 306 21.18 4.36 25.14
C ILE A 306 21.80 3.16 24.41
N ARG A 307 20.98 2.32 23.75
CA ARG A 307 21.47 1.18 22.96
C ARG A 307 22.47 1.57 21.88
N HIS A 308 22.37 2.79 21.34
CA HIS A 308 23.26 3.31 20.31
C HIS A 308 24.34 4.25 20.86
N LYS A 309 24.55 4.30 22.18
CA LYS A 309 25.57 5.12 22.86
C LYS A 309 25.56 6.58 22.41
N ARG A 310 24.36 7.17 22.31
CA ARG A 310 24.19 8.57 21.91
C ARG A 310 24.56 9.53 23.06
N PRO A 311 24.86 10.81 22.76
CA PRO A 311 25.26 11.78 23.78
C PRO A 311 24.24 11.89 24.91
N PHE A 312 24.72 11.97 26.14
CA PHE A 312 23.85 12.07 27.32
C PHE A 312 23.02 13.36 27.31
N ASP A 313 23.59 14.47 26.83
CA ASP A 313 22.92 15.78 26.78
C ASP A 313 21.65 15.74 25.91
N ASP A 314 21.72 15.05 24.76
CA ASP A 314 20.55 14.85 23.89
C ASP A 314 19.46 14.07 24.66
N ILE A 315 19.85 13.02 25.41
CA ILE A 315 18.93 12.15 26.16
C ILE A 315 18.29 12.94 27.32
N LEU A 316 19.10 13.69 28.08
CA LEU A 316 18.64 14.51 29.18
C LEU A 316 17.63 15.57 28.70
N SER A 317 17.96 16.25 27.60
CA SER A 317 17.08 17.25 26.99
C SER A 317 15.73 16.65 26.58
N LEU A 318 15.73 15.41 26.09
CA LEU A 318 14.50 14.71 25.71
C LEU A 318 13.64 14.38 26.92
N VAL A 319 14.27 13.89 27.99
CA VAL A 319 13.59 13.54 29.24
C VAL A 319 12.96 14.77 29.88
N GLN A 320 13.70 15.88 29.96
CA GLN A 320 13.20 17.15 30.49
C GLN A 320 11.98 17.65 29.71
N LEU A 321 12.09 17.74 28.38
CA LEU A 321 10.97 18.13 27.52
C LEU A 321 9.76 17.19 27.70
N GLY A 322 10.02 15.88 27.80
CA GLY A 322 8.99 14.87 28.00
C GLY A 322 8.22 15.05 29.31
N LEU A 323 8.93 15.32 30.41
CA LEU A 323 8.35 15.59 31.72
C LEU A 323 7.51 16.86 31.71
N ASP A 324 8.03 17.95 31.13
CA ASP A 324 7.32 19.22 31.01
C ASP A 324 6.00 19.05 30.24
N VAL A 325 6.03 18.36 29.10
CA VAL A 325 4.83 18.13 28.28
C VAL A 325 3.85 17.20 28.98
N ALA A 326 4.32 16.21 29.75
CA ALA A 326 3.47 15.34 30.54
C ALA A 326 2.77 16.10 31.69
N ALA A 327 3.48 16.98 32.40
CA ALA A 327 2.92 17.82 33.47
C ALA A 327 1.78 18.71 32.95
N LEU A 328 1.98 19.36 31.78
CA LEU A 328 0.94 20.18 31.14
C LEU A 328 -0.34 19.39 30.80
N GLN A 329 -0.27 18.07 30.59
CA GLN A 329 -1.48 17.26 30.39
C GLN A 329 -2.20 16.93 31.70
N VAL A 330 -1.47 16.78 32.80
CA VAL A 330 -2.06 16.55 34.14
C VAL A 330 -2.81 17.79 34.60
N GLU A 331 -2.18 18.97 34.53
CA GLU A 331 -2.80 20.25 34.89
C GLU A 331 -4.07 20.52 34.07
N ARG A 332 -4.08 20.19 32.77
CA ARG A 332 -5.26 20.32 31.91
C ARG A 332 -6.41 19.39 32.31
N LEU A 333 -6.13 18.20 32.84
CA LEU A 333 -7.16 17.29 33.34
C LEU A 333 -7.77 17.82 34.63
N GLU A 334 -6.96 18.34 35.54
CA GLU A 334 -7.43 18.97 36.79
C GLU A 334 -8.32 20.20 36.51
N LEU A 335 -7.93 21.05 35.56
CA LEU A 335 -8.73 22.20 35.13
C LEU A 335 -10.06 21.80 34.48
N LYS A 336 -10.08 20.72 33.68
CA LYS A 336 -11.33 20.19 33.07
C LYS A 336 -12.26 19.57 34.09
N LEU A 337 -11.73 18.91 35.13
CA LEU A 337 -12.52 18.38 36.25
C LEU A 337 -13.09 19.48 37.14
N SER A 338 -12.44 20.65 37.15
CA SER A 338 -12.87 21.85 37.88
C SER A 338 -13.94 22.68 37.13
N ASP A 339 -14.39 22.25 35.94
CA ASP A 339 -15.51 22.89 35.22
C ASP A 339 -16.81 22.71 36.04
N PRO A 340 -17.49 23.79 36.44
CA PRO A 340 -18.69 23.71 37.29
C PRO A 340 -19.84 22.89 36.69
N ARG A 341 -19.81 22.61 35.37
CA ARG A 341 -20.79 21.72 34.72
C ARG A 341 -20.56 20.23 35.01
N LEU A 342 -19.35 19.82 35.38
CA LEU A 342 -19.01 18.43 35.74
C LEU A 342 -19.08 18.17 37.24
N VAL A 343 -18.85 19.19 38.07
CA VAL A 343 -19.02 19.11 39.54
C VAL A 343 -20.48 18.84 39.94
N ALA A 344 -21.44 19.25 39.10
CA ALA A 344 -22.87 18.99 39.31
C ALA A 344 -23.27 17.50 39.16
N LEU A 345 -22.42 16.65 38.56
CA LEU A 345 -22.71 15.22 38.35
C LEU A 345 -22.07 14.30 39.40
N ILE A 346 -21.28 14.83 40.33
CA ILE A 346 -20.64 14.06 41.43
C ILE A 346 -21.41 14.23 42.75
N ARG A 347 -22.49 15.01 42.75
CA ARG A 347 -23.44 15.12 43.87
C ARG A 347 -24.81 14.57 43.47
N TYR A 348 -24.89 13.27 43.22
CA TYR A 348 -26.11 12.46 43.36
C TYR A 348 -25.76 11.04 43.75
#